data_AF-A0A158JGX1-F1
#
_entry.id   AF-A0A158JGX1-F1
#
_cell.length_a   1.000
_cell.length_b   1.000
_cell.length_c   1.000
_cell.angle_alpha   90.00
_cell.angle_beta   90.00
_cell.angle_gamma   90.00
#
_symmetry.space_group_name_H-M   'P 1'
#
loop_
_entity.id
_entity.type
_entity.pdbx_description
1 polymer ?
#
loop_
_entity_poly.entity_id
_entity_poly.type
_entity_poly.pdbx_seq_one_letter_code
_entity_poly.pdbx_strand_id
1 'polypeptide(L)' 'MQIGSIVRSVHIAVPQGARGIVMRILGDMAMVAWYAGEPGVSQLLNTEPFFLEDLIDTGDVVRPANSVVH' A
#
# COMPACT_ATOMS: atom_id res chain seq x y z
N MET A 1 15.83 4.78 28.20
CA MET A 1 15.54 4.03 26.95
C MET A 1 14.04 3.98 26.76
N GLN A 2 13.44 4.94 26.05
CA GLN A 2 12.05 4.83 25.61
C GLN A 2 12.07 4.18 24.24
N ILE A 3 11.72 2.89 24.19
CA ILE A 3 11.39 2.20 22.94
C ILE A 3 10.04 2.76 22.52
N GLY A 4 10.06 3.87 21.78
CA GLY A 4 8.89 4.32 21.03
C GLY A 4 8.68 3.31 19.91
N SER A 5 7.85 2.29 20.14
CA SER A 5 7.39 1.44 19.05
C SER A 5 6.51 2.32 18.16
N ILE A 6 7.10 2.89 17.11
CA ILE A 6 6.32 3.32 15.96
C ILE A 6 5.74 2.01 15.42
N VAL A 7 4.50 1.72 15.80
CA VAL A 7 3.70 0.71 15.10
C VAL A 7 3.46 1.30 13.71
N ARG A 8 4.42 1.10 12.79
CA ARG A 8 4.21 1.32 11.36
C ARG A 8 3.21 0.26 10.92
N SER A 9 1.93 0.55 11.12
CA SER A 9 0.86 -0.21 10.49
C SER A 9 0.88 0.14 9.00
N VAL A 10 1.67 -0.60 8.24
CA VAL A 10 1.80 -0.39 6.79
C VAL A 10 0.69 -1.19 6.12
N HIS A 11 -0.46 -0.55 5.91
CA HIS A 11 -1.56 -1.16 5.17
C HIS A 11 -1.58 -0.59 3.74
N ILE A 12 -1.70 -1.48 2.76
CA ILE A 12 -1.98 -1.10 1.38
C ILE A 12 -3.49 -1.11 1.19
N ALA A 13 -4.05 0.04 0.80
CA ALA A 13 -5.47 0.19 0.60
C ALA A 13 -5.87 -0.10 -0.85
N VAL A 14 -6.94 -0.88 -1.06
CA VAL A 14 -7.50 -1.19 -2.38
C VAL A 14 -8.96 -0.75 -2.48
N PRO A 15 -9.44 -0.34 -3.67
CA PRO A 15 -10.84 0.00 -3.84
C PRO A 15 -11.77 -1.11 -3.37
N GLN A 16 -12.92 -0.73 -2.81
CA GLN A 16 -13.89 -1.71 -2.32
C GLN A 16 -14.28 -2.71 -3.42
N GLY A 17 -14.22 -4.00 -3.10
CA GLY A 17 -14.52 -5.08 -4.04
C GLY A 17 -13.37 -5.44 -4.99
N ALA A 18 -12.27 -4.67 -5.03
CA ALA A 18 -11.09 -4.99 -5.84
C ALA A 18 -10.18 -6.05 -5.19
N ARG A 19 -10.28 -6.27 -3.88
CA ARG A 19 -9.46 -7.25 -3.14
C ARG A 19 -9.44 -8.63 -3.81
N GLY A 20 -10.59 -9.14 -4.24
CA GLY A 20 -10.68 -10.44 -4.92
C GLY A 20 -9.98 -10.48 -6.28
N ILE A 21 -9.97 -9.38 -7.02
CA ILE A 21 -9.23 -9.27 -8.29
C ILE A 21 -7.73 -9.23 -8.02
N VAL A 22 -7.30 -8.46 -7.02
CA VAL A 22 -5.89 -8.36 -6.62
C VAL A 22 -5.35 -9.72 -6.19
N MET A 23 -6.07 -10.44 -5.31
CA MET A 23 -5.72 -11.81 -4.90
C MET A 23 -5.72 -12.80 -6.07
N ARG A 24 -6.66 -12.67 -7.02
CA ARG A 24 -6.68 -13.53 -8.20
C ARG A 24 -5.45 -13.34 -9.10
N ILE A 25 -4.92 -12.13 -9.20
CA ILE A 25 -3.80 -11.81 -10.10
C ILE A 25 -2.46 -12.10 -9.43
N LEU A 26 -2.30 -11.69 -8.18
CA LEU A 26 -1.02 -11.77 -7.46
C LEU A 26 -0.92 -13.01 -6.56
N GLY A 27 -2.01 -13.73 -6.33
CA GLY A 27 -2.08 -14.84 -5.39
C GLY A 27 -2.17 -14.34 -3.95
N ASP A 28 -1.46 -15.02 -3.05
CA ASP A 28 -1.50 -14.73 -1.61
C ASP A 28 -0.43 -13.72 -1.16
N MET A 29 0.61 -13.51 -1.97
CA MET A 29 1.77 -12.70 -1.61
C MET A 29 2.33 -11.94 -2.82
N ALA A 30 2.78 -10.71 -2.59
CA ALA A 30 3.52 -9.92 -3.57
C ALA A 30 4.79 -9.32 -2.95
N MET A 31 5.83 -9.12 -3.77
CA MET A 31 6.98 -8.30 -3.38
C MET A 31 6.64 -6.84 -3.56
N VAL A 32 6.73 -6.04 -2.50
CA VAL A 32 6.39 -4.61 -2.52
C VAL A 32 7.66 -3.79 -2.27
N ALA A 33 7.86 -2.78 -3.12
CA ALA A 33 8.93 -1.81 -3.00
C ALA A 33 8.40 -0.51 -2.38
N TRP A 34 9.03 -0.07 -1.30
CA TRP A 34 8.68 1.15 -0.57
C TRP A 34 9.61 2.28 -0.96
N TYR A 35 9.05 3.46 -1.16
CA TYR A 35 9.80 4.67 -1.52
C TYR A 35 9.55 5.76 -0.47
N ALA A 36 10.49 6.68 -0.31
CA ALA A 36 10.38 7.81 0.62
C ALA A 36 9.36 8.89 0.20
N GLY A 37 8.51 8.57 -0.78
CA GLY A 37 7.63 9.48 -1.50
C GLY A 37 7.13 8.77 -2.75
N GLU A 38 7.14 9.48 -3.88
CA GLU A 38 6.66 8.92 -5.15
C GLU A 38 7.61 7.85 -5.72
N PRO A 39 7.09 6.66 -6.07
CA PRO A 39 7.86 5.63 -6.76
C PRO A 39 8.50 6.14 -8.06
N GLY A 40 9.73 5.72 -8.33
CA GLY A 40 10.48 6.10 -9.55
C GLY A 40 11.15 7.47 -9.50
N VAL A 41 10.73 8.36 -8.61
CA VAL A 41 11.38 9.67 -8.36
C VAL A 41 12.16 9.65 -7.04
N SER A 42 11.59 9.03 -6.01
CA SER A 42 12.15 9.04 -4.65
C SER A 42 13.11 7.87 -4.40
N GLN A 43 13.91 7.99 -3.35
CA GLN A 43 14.78 6.91 -2.89
C GLN A 43 13.96 5.66 -2.50
N LEU A 44 14.40 4.50 -2.99
CA LEU A 44 13.91 3.19 -2.55
C LEU A 44 14.33 2.98 -1.09
N LEU A 45 13.36 2.76 -0.21
CA LEU A 45 13.55 2.51 1.21
C LEU A 45 13.75 1.03 1.50
N ASN A 46 12.88 0.18 0.94
CA ASN A 46 12.90 -1.26 1.21
C ASN A 46 12.21 -2.05 0.08
N THR A 47 12.48 -3.34 0.01
CA THR A 47 11.69 -4.30 -0.78
C THR A 47 11.43 -5.52 0.08
N GLU A 48 10.16 -5.83 0.33
CA GLU A 48 9.78 -6.90 1.26
C GLU A 48 8.54 -7.66 0.79
N PRO A 49 8.35 -8.91 1.25
CA PRO A 49 7.12 -9.63 1.03
C PRO A 49 5.94 -8.95 1.73
N PHE A 50 4.81 -8.86 1.04
CA PHE A 50 3.54 -8.35 1.55
C PHE A 50 2.46 -9.40 1.33
N PHE A 51 1.74 -9.76 2.39
CA PHE A 51 0.62 -10.70 2.33
C PHE A 51 -0.65 -9.97 1.93
N LEU A 52 -1.36 -10.49 0.94
CA LEU A 52 -2.55 -9.82 0.42
C LEU A 52 -3.75 -9.90 1.37
N GLU A 53 -3.67 -10.73 2.41
CA GLU A 53 -4.66 -10.76 3.48
C GLU A 53 -4.71 -9.45 4.28
N ASP A 54 -3.59 -8.73 4.35
CA ASP A 54 -3.40 -7.45 5.04
C ASP A 54 -3.88 -6.24 4.21
N LEU A 55 -4.41 -6.48 3.00
CA LEU A 55 -5.05 -5.43 2.21
C LEU A 55 -6.27 -4.89 2.95
N ILE A 56 -6.35 -3.57 3.07
CA ILE A 56 -7.54 -2.91 3.61
C ILE A 56 -8.38 -2.33 2.47
N ASP A 57 -9.69 -2.35 2.62
CA ASP A 57 -10.55 -1.66 1.66
C ASP A 57 -10.50 -0.14 1.93
N THR A 58 -10.24 0.65 0.90
CA THR A 58 -10.20 2.12 0.99
C THR A 58 -11.60 2.73 1.20
N GLY A 59 -12.67 1.92 1.16
CA GLY A 59 -14.05 2.38 1.01
C GLY A 59 -14.29 3.04 -0.36
N ASP A 60 -15.42 3.73 -0.53
CA ASP A 60 -15.81 4.48 -1.76
C ASP A 60 -14.94 5.72 -2.05
N VAL A 61 -13.68 5.75 -1.62
CA VAL A 61 -12.77 6.86 -1.92
C VAL A 61 -12.00 6.53 -3.20
N VAL A 62 -12.69 6.60 -4.33
CA VAL A 62 -12.04 6.83 -5.62
C VAL A 62 -11.62 8.30 -5.64
N ARG A 63 -10.38 8.61 -5.24
CA ARG A 63 -9.80 9.90 -5.65
C ARG A 63 -9.36 9.76 -7.10
N PRO A 64 -9.98 10.48 -8.04
CA PRO A 64 -9.52 10.48 -9.42
C PRO A 64 -8.08 11.03 -9.47
N ALA A 65 -7.28 10.52 -10.40
CA ALA A 65 -5.86 10.85 -10.62
C ALA A 65 -5.55 12.33 -10.92
N ASN A 66 -6.56 13.22 -10.87
CA ASN A 66 -6.49 14.63 -11.23
C ASN A 66 -6.76 15.58 -10.04
N SER A 67 -6.61 15.15 -8.78
CA SER A 67 -6.66 16.11 -7.66
C SER A 67 -5.40 16.97 -7.64
N VAL A 68 -5.37 18.00 -8.49
CA VAL A 68 -4.47 19.14 -8.39
C VAL A 68 -4.79 19.83 -7.06
N VAL A 69 -3.84 19.79 -6.14
CA VAL A 69 -3.88 20.59 -4.91
C VAL A 69 -3.57 22.02 -5.33
N HIS A 70 -4.58 22.89 -5.30
CA HIS A 70 -4.42 24.34 -5.43
C HIS A 70 -4.07 24.95 -4.08
#